data_AF-A0A6A6QKT1-F1
#
_entry.id   AF-A0A6A6QKT1-F1
#
_cell.length_a   1.000
_cell.length_b   1.000
_cell.length_c   1.000
_cell.angle_alpha   90.00
_cell.angle_beta   90.00
_cell.angle_gamma   90.00
#
_symmetry.space_group_name_H-M   'P 1'
#
loop_
_entity.id
_entity.type
_entity.pdbx_description
1 polymer ?
#
loop_
_entity_poly.entity_id
_entity_poly.type
_entity_poly.pdbx_seq_one_letter_code
_entity_poly.pdbx_strand_id
1 'polypeptide(L)'
;MTTASFHFYNGHQNATAVIVVVCSAISLYNALELLLLILTTFHVYRGLYFSSLVAASAGIILYVLGFLFEYFKLAPEAVGIAVDTLGWTLMVTGQSVVLYSRLGIVMGEGHRRGRVLRAVKWMIILDALIFHTMTTVVVFGAHFSTSPFYTAYTAIEKIQMTAFTLQEFILSGLISTTCCRSCARGGGPSSSRRLPRTRTPGPRSARRSASCTSCLVSM
;
A
#
# COMPACT_ATOMS: atom_id res chain seq x y z
N MET A 1 21.88 -5.15 31.02
CA MET A 1 21.68 -6.26 30.06
C MET A 1 20.20 -6.38 29.78
N THR A 2 19.66 -5.54 28.90
CA THR A 2 18.32 -5.73 28.33
C THR A 2 18.53 -6.50 27.04
N THR A 3 18.37 -7.82 27.11
CA THR A 3 18.23 -8.63 25.91
C THR A 3 17.11 -8.00 25.07
N ALA A 4 17.41 -7.66 23.83
CA ALA A 4 16.36 -7.44 22.83
C ALA A 4 15.56 -8.75 22.77
N SER A 5 14.43 -8.80 23.48
CA SER A 5 13.63 -10.01 23.60
C SER A 5 12.81 -10.17 22.32
N PHE A 6 13.46 -10.61 21.24
CA PHE A 6 12.74 -11.20 20.13
C PHE A 6 12.01 -12.43 20.68
N HIS A 7 10.68 -12.37 20.69
CA HIS A 7 9.83 -13.41 21.26
C HIS A 7 9.77 -14.62 20.31
N PHE A 8 10.83 -15.43 20.33
CA PHE A 8 10.85 -16.68 19.57
C PHE A 8 9.92 -17.74 20.17
N TYR A 9 9.48 -18.67 19.34
CA TYR A 9 8.70 -19.81 19.80
C TYR A 9 9.50 -20.70 20.76
N ASN A 10 9.04 -20.82 22.01
CA ASN A 10 9.72 -21.57 23.08
C ASN A 10 9.24 -23.03 23.23
N GLY A 11 8.61 -23.62 22.21
CA GLY A 11 8.12 -25.01 22.27
C GLY A 11 6.84 -25.23 23.11
N HIS A 12 6.45 -24.27 23.93
CA HIS A 12 5.18 -24.27 24.66
C HIS A 12 4.08 -23.55 23.89
N GLN A 13 2.85 -24.10 23.92
CA GLN A 13 1.66 -23.45 23.39
C GLN A 13 1.21 -22.29 24.29
N ASN A 14 1.94 -21.19 24.19
CA ASN A 14 1.63 -19.93 24.88
C ASN A 14 0.59 -19.15 24.06
N ALA A 15 -0.24 -18.34 24.73
CA ALA A 15 -1.24 -17.49 24.08
C ALA A 15 -0.64 -16.62 22.96
N THR A 16 0.58 -16.12 23.13
CA THR A 16 1.31 -15.34 22.12
C THR A 16 1.54 -16.13 20.83
N ALA A 17 1.94 -17.42 20.94
CA ALA A 17 2.19 -18.26 19.77
C ALA A 17 0.91 -18.53 18.99
N VAL A 18 -0.19 -18.79 19.70
CA VAL A 18 -1.51 -18.98 19.09
C VAL A 18 -1.95 -17.72 18.35
N ILE A 19 -1.83 -16.54 18.98
CA ILE A 19 -2.18 -15.26 18.35
C ILE A 19 -1.33 -15.00 17.10
N VAL A 20 -0.02 -15.21 17.16
CA VAL A 20 0.89 -15.04 16.02
C VAL A 20 0.50 -15.96 14.87
N VAL A 21 0.27 -17.25 15.13
CA VAL A 21 -0.09 -18.22 14.08
C VAL A 21 -1.44 -17.90 13.45
N VAL A 22 -2.46 -17.62 14.26
CA VAL A 22 -3.81 -17.32 13.77
C VAL A 22 -3.81 -16.01 12.97
N CYS A 23 -3.17 -14.95 13.46
CA CYS A 23 -3.06 -13.68 12.74
C CYS A 23 -2.32 -13.84 11.41
N SER A 24 -1.21 -14.59 11.41
CA SER A 24 -0.44 -14.87 10.19
C SER A 24 -1.27 -15.68 9.18
N ALA A 25 -2.04 -16.67 9.64
CA ALA A 25 -2.92 -17.46 8.79
C ALA A 25 -4.03 -16.61 8.15
N ILE A 26 -4.67 -15.73 8.93
CA ILE A 26 -5.68 -14.79 8.42
C ILE A 26 -5.07 -13.83 7.40
N SER A 27 -3.88 -13.28 7.70
CA SER A 27 -3.16 -12.38 6.79
C SER A 27 -2.82 -13.08 5.46
N LEU A 28 -2.30 -14.30 5.50
CA LEU A 28 -2.01 -15.10 4.31
C LEU A 28 -3.26 -15.42 3.50
N TYR A 29 -4.36 -15.81 4.15
CA TYR A 29 -5.63 -16.06 3.48
C TYR A 29 -6.10 -14.80 2.72
N ASN A 30 -6.13 -13.64 3.40
CA ASN A 30 -6.53 -12.37 2.80
C ASN A 30 -5.60 -11.98 1.63
N ALA A 31 -4.30 -12.17 1.78
CA ALA A 31 -3.32 -11.86 0.75
C ALA A 31 -3.49 -12.75 -0.50
N LEU A 32 -3.73 -14.05 -0.29
CA LEU A 32 -3.99 -15.01 -1.37
C LEU A 32 -5.31 -14.71 -2.09
N GLU A 33 -6.38 -14.44 -1.33
CA GLU A 33 -7.66 -14.04 -1.91
C GLU A 33 -7.52 -12.77 -2.75
N LEU A 34 -6.83 -11.75 -2.22
CA LEU A 34 -6.58 -10.51 -2.95
C LEU A 34 -5.75 -10.76 -4.23
N LEU A 35 -4.70 -11.60 -4.15
CA LEU A 35 -3.88 -11.96 -5.30
C LEU A 35 -4.70 -12.68 -6.37
N LEU A 36 -5.53 -13.65 -5.98
CA LEU A 36 -6.43 -14.36 -6.90
C LEU A 36 -7.43 -13.40 -7.53
N LEU A 37 -8.07 -12.54 -6.73
CA LEU A 37 -8.99 -11.51 -7.22
C LEU A 37 -8.32 -10.60 -8.25
N ILE A 38 -7.08 -10.18 -8.02
CA ILE A 38 -6.31 -9.38 -8.98
C ILE A 38 -6.14 -10.17 -10.29
N LEU A 39 -5.66 -11.41 -10.21
CA LEU A 39 -5.41 -12.23 -11.41
C LEU A 39 -6.67 -12.54 -12.22
N THR A 40 -7.82 -12.73 -11.55
CA THR A 40 -9.10 -12.98 -12.22
C THR A 40 -9.79 -11.72 -12.73
N THR A 41 -9.54 -10.55 -12.11
CA THR A 41 -10.20 -9.30 -12.49
C THR A 41 -9.56 -8.64 -13.72
N PHE A 42 -8.24 -8.76 -13.90
CA PHE A 42 -7.55 -8.14 -15.03
C PHE A 42 -7.46 -9.07 -16.24
N HIS A 43 -8.04 -8.63 -17.37
CA HIS A 43 -7.92 -9.29 -18.67
C HIS A 43 -6.69 -8.81 -19.48
N VAL A 44 -5.97 -7.78 -19.00
CA VAL A 44 -4.79 -7.21 -19.67
C VAL A 44 -3.66 -7.01 -18.66
N TYR A 45 -2.60 -7.82 -18.79
CA TYR A 45 -1.50 -7.93 -17.81
C TYR A 45 -0.32 -6.95 -18.01
N ARG A 46 -0.49 -5.88 -18.80
CA ARG A 46 0.65 -5.04 -19.26
C ARG A 46 0.71 -3.63 -18.68
N GLY A 47 0.01 -3.35 -17.58
CA GLY A 47 0.00 -2.03 -16.94
C GLY A 47 0.87 -1.96 -15.68
N LEU A 48 1.45 -0.77 -15.41
CA LEU A 48 2.09 -0.46 -14.12
C LEU A 48 1.14 -0.74 -12.94
N TYR A 49 -0.15 -0.42 -13.12
CA TYR A 49 -1.19 -0.73 -12.13
C TYR A 49 -1.24 -2.21 -11.76
N PHE A 50 -1.25 -3.08 -12.77
CA PHE A 50 -1.31 -4.53 -12.57
C PHE A 50 -0.03 -5.04 -11.89
N SER A 51 1.13 -4.61 -12.38
CA SER A 51 2.42 -5.04 -11.82
C SER A 51 2.56 -4.62 -10.36
N SER A 52 2.12 -3.41 -9.99
CA SER A 52 2.16 -2.93 -8.61
C SER A 52 1.15 -3.62 -7.69
N LEU A 53 -0.04 -3.97 -8.19
CA LEU A 53 -1.02 -4.76 -7.44
C LEU A 53 -0.48 -6.16 -7.13
N VAL A 54 0.05 -6.84 -8.14
CA VAL A 54 0.65 -8.18 -7.95
C VAL A 54 1.86 -8.11 -7.02
N ALA A 55 2.74 -7.10 -7.21
CA ALA A 55 3.88 -6.89 -6.33
C ALA A 55 3.45 -6.64 -4.87
N ALA A 56 2.45 -5.77 -4.64
CA ALA A 56 1.97 -5.48 -3.30
C ALA A 56 1.40 -6.74 -2.61
N SER A 57 0.56 -7.50 -3.31
CA SER A 57 -0.04 -8.73 -2.78
C SER A 57 0.98 -9.85 -2.56
N ALA A 58 1.92 -10.04 -3.50
CA ALA A 58 3.02 -10.99 -3.34
C ALA A 58 3.96 -10.58 -2.19
N GLY A 59 4.18 -9.28 -2.01
CA GLY A 59 4.96 -8.72 -0.90
C GLY A 59 4.37 -9.06 0.46
N ILE A 60 3.05 -9.00 0.62
CA ILE A 60 2.37 -9.43 1.87
C ILE A 60 2.65 -10.91 2.15
N ILE A 61 2.54 -11.77 1.13
CA ILE A 61 2.81 -13.21 1.28
C ILE A 61 4.27 -13.44 1.70
N LEU A 62 5.23 -12.81 1.01
CA LEU A 62 6.65 -12.93 1.34
C LEU A 62 6.96 -12.41 2.74
N TYR A 63 6.35 -11.29 3.14
CA TYR A 63 6.51 -10.70 4.48
C TYR A 63 6.05 -11.67 5.56
N VAL A 64 4.83 -12.20 5.46
CA VAL A 64 4.32 -13.16 6.44
C VAL A 64 5.15 -14.46 6.46
N LEU A 65 5.62 -14.95 5.31
CA LEU A 65 6.47 -16.12 5.25
C LEU A 65 7.85 -15.89 5.89
N GLY A 66 8.48 -14.74 5.64
CA GLY A 66 9.75 -14.35 6.26
C GLY A 66 9.61 -14.26 7.79
N PHE A 67 8.56 -13.59 8.25
CA PHE A 67 8.22 -13.50 9.66
C PHE A 67 8.01 -14.88 10.32
N LEU A 68 7.31 -15.81 9.64
CA LEU A 68 7.12 -17.18 10.14
C LEU A 68 8.43 -17.96 10.21
N PHE A 69 9.33 -17.79 9.23
CA PHE A 69 10.65 -18.41 9.27
C PHE A 69 11.49 -17.93 10.43
N GLU A 70 11.43 -16.64 10.76
CA GLU A 70 12.11 -16.07 11.91
C GLU A 70 11.49 -16.55 13.24
N TYR A 71 10.16 -16.50 13.35
CA TYR A 71 9.43 -16.84 14.57
C TYR A 71 9.66 -18.30 15.03
N PHE A 72 9.63 -19.23 14.08
CA PHE A 72 9.79 -20.66 14.33
C PHE A 72 11.22 -21.17 14.10
N LYS A 73 12.16 -20.31 13.68
CA LYS A 73 13.55 -20.67 13.37
C LYS A 73 13.67 -21.81 12.34
N LEU A 74 12.84 -21.78 11.30
CA LEU A 74 12.82 -22.83 10.24
C LEU A 74 14.01 -22.76 9.28
N ALA A 75 14.65 -21.59 9.16
CA ALA A 75 15.71 -21.31 8.21
C ALA A 75 16.85 -20.55 8.92
N PRO A 76 18.05 -20.42 8.29
CA PRO A 76 19.07 -19.52 8.80
C PRO A 76 18.49 -18.12 9.00
N GLU A 77 18.80 -17.50 10.14
CA GLU A 77 18.24 -16.22 10.56
C GLU A 77 18.37 -15.13 9.48
N ALA A 78 19.52 -15.10 8.79
CA ALA A 78 19.76 -14.20 7.66
C ALA A 78 18.75 -14.37 6.51
N VAL A 79 18.28 -15.59 6.24
CA VAL A 79 17.31 -15.88 5.18
C VAL A 79 15.91 -15.41 5.59
N GLY A 80 15.50 -15.66 6.84
CA GLY A 80 14.23 -15.18 7.37
C GLY A 80 14.12 -13.66 7.28
N ILE A 81 15.14 -12.96 7.79
CA ILE A 81 15.24 -11.49 7.76
C ILE A 81 15.26 -10.95 6.33
N ALA A 82 16.01 -11.58 5.43
CA ALA A 82 16.08 -11.13 4.03
C ALA A 82 14.73 -11.27 3.31
N VAL A 83 14.02 -12.39 3.52
CA VAL A 83 12.69 -12.63 2.93
C VAL A 83 11.66 -11.67 3.52
N ASP A 84 11.69 -11.45 4.83
CA ASP A 84 10.83 -10.49 5.53
C ASP A 84 11.05 -9.06 4.99
N THR A 85 12.31 -8.61 4.97
CA THR A 85 12.69 -7.28 4.47
C THR A 85 12.29 -7.11 3.00
N LEU A 86 12.50 -8.13 2.17
CA LEU A 86 12.10 -8.09 0.76
C LEU A 86 10.58 -8.02 0.60
N GLY A 87 9.84 -8.80 1.38
CA GLY A 87 8.37 -8.76 1.39
C GLY A 87 7.85 -7.39 1.78
N TRP A 88 8.40 -6.81 2.85
CA TRP A 88 8.06 -5.48 3.33
C TRP A 88 8.36 -4.39 2.30
N THR A 89 9.56 -4.36 1.72
CA THR A 89 9.93 -3.35 0.70
C THR A 89 9.03 -3.41 -0.53
N LEU A 90 8.71 -4.63 -0.99
CA LEU A 90 7.82 -4.84 -2.13
C LEU A 90 6.37 -4.44 -1.81
N MET A 91 5.89 -4.79 -0.62
CA MET A 91 4.54 -4.45 -0.14
C MET A 91 4.36 -2.93 -0.05
N VAL A 92 5.22 -2.24 0.69
CA VAL A 92 5.10 -0.80 0.95
C VAL A 92 5.20 0.00 -0.35
N THR A 93 6.22 -0.30 -1.18
CA THR A 93 6.40 0.39 -2.47
C THR A 93 5.25 0.07 -3.42
N GLY A 94 4.80 -1.19 -3.45
CA GLY A 94 3.67 -1.63 -4.27
C GLY A 94 2.40 -0.84 -3.96
N GLN A 95 2.03 -0.71 -2.68
CA GLN A 95 0.84 0.03 -2.25
C GLN A 95 0.90 1.51 -2.67
N SER A 96 2.02 2.20 -2.45
CA SER A 96 2.16 3.60 -2.88
C SER A 96 2.09 3.77 -4.39
N VAL A 97 2.64 2.83 -5.17
CA VAL A 97 2.58 2.89 -6.64
C VAL A 97 1.17 2.55 -7.16
N VAL A 98 0.39 1.72 -6.46
CA VAL A 98 -1.03 1.48 -6.78
C VAL A 98 -1.81 2.80 -6.69
N LEU A 99 -1.64 3.58 -5.62
CA LEU A 99 -2.26 4.90 -5.48
C LEU A 99 -1.77 5.89 -6.53
N TYR A 100 -0.47 5.89 -6.83
CA TYR A 100 0.10 6.70 -7.91
C TYR A 100 -0.57 6.42 -9.26
N SER A 101 -0.74 5.13 -9.59
CA SER A 101 -1.38 4.70 -10.83
C SER A 101 -2.85 5.13 -10.86
N ARG A 102 -3.58 5.04 -9.73
CA ARG A 102 -4.96 5.53 -9.62
C ARG A 102 -5.05 7.05 -9.79
N LEU A 103 -4.14 7.80 -9.16
CA LEU A 103 -4.05 9.26 -9.32
C LEU A 103 -3.84 9.65 -10.79
N GLY A 104 -3.00 8.90 -11.50
CA GLY A 104 -2.79 9.04 -12.94
C GLY A 104 -4.07 8.83 -13.77
N ILE A 105 -5.00 8.00 -13.33
CA ILE A 105 -6.28 7.80 -14.03
C ILE A 105 -7.25 8.94 -13.69
N VAL A 106 -7.32 9.35 -12.42
CA VAL A 106 -8.25 10.37 -11.92
C VAL A 106 -7.93 11.78 -12.45
N MET A 107 -6.65 12.13 -12.62
CA MET A 107 -6.24 13.50 -12.96
C MET A 107 -6.54 13.98 -14.38
N GLY A 108 -7.04 13.12 -15.29
CA GLY A 108 -7.37 13.50 -16.68
C GLY A 108 -6.21 14.13 -17.45
N GLU A 109 -6.48 14.66 -18.65
CA GLU A 109 -5.49 15.37 -19.46
C GLU A 109 -5.46 16.87 -19.12
N GLY A 110 -4.31 17.37 -18.67
CA GLY A 110 -4.13 18.80 -18.38
C GLY A 110 -2.71 19.14 -17.93
N HIS A 111 -2.30 20.40 -18.12
CA HIS A 111 -0.95 20.89 -17.84
C HIS A 111 -0.50 20.72 -16.36
N ARG A 112 -1.44 20.63 -15.41
CA ARG A 112 -1.14 20.39 -13.99
C ARG A 112 -0.78 18.93 -13.69
N ARG A 113 -1.27 17.98 -14.49
CA ARG A 113 -1.05 16.53 -14.34
C ARG A 113 0.43 16.21 -14.28
N GLY A 114 1.19 16.65 -15.29
CA GLY A 114 2.61 16.30 -15.42
C GLY A 114 3.46 16.76 -14.24
N ARG A 115 3.17 17.93 -13.66
CA ARG A 115 3.91 18.44 -12.49
C ARG A 115 3.60 17.65 -11.22
N VAL A 116 2.31 17.43 -10.92
CA VAL A 116 1.91 16.71 -9.71
C VAL A 116 2.35 15.25 -9.77
N LEU A 117 2.14 14.59 -10.91
CA LEU A 117 2.51 13.19 -11.09
C LEU A 117 4.03 12.99 -11.02
N ARG A 118 4.84 13.94 -11.52
CA ARG A 118 6.30 13.89 -11.34
C ARG A 118 6.71 14.13 -9.88
N ALA A 119 6.12 15.12 -9.21
CA ALA A 119 6.43 15.43 -7.81
C ALA A 119 6.12 14.24 -6.89
N VAL A 120 4.94 13.63 -7.05
CA VAL A 120 4.54 12.43 -6.31
C VAL A 120 5.46 11.25 -6.59
N LYS A 121 5.82 11.02 -7.86
CA LYS A 121 6.75 9.94 -8.20
C LYS A 121 8.12 10.13 -7.52
N TRP A 122 8.64 11.36 -7.50
CA TRP A 122 9.90 11.66 -6.83
C TRP A 122 9.81 11.52 -5.31
N MET A 123 8.70 11.94 -4.70
CA MET A 123 8.44 11.71 -3.27
C MET A 123 8.50 10.22 -2.94
N ILE A 124 7.74 9.38 -3.65
CA ILE A 124 7.72 7.91 -3.45
C ILE A 124 9.13 7.31 -3.60
N ILE A 125 9.88 7.71 -4.63
CA ILE A 125 11.23 7.16 -4.87
C ILE A 125 12.21 7.58 -3.77
N LEU A 126 12.19 8.85 -3.36
CA LEU A 126 13.10 9.35 -2.32
C LEU A 126 12.79 8.72 -0.96
N ASP A 127 11.51 8.64 -0.59
CA ASP A 127 11.09 8.00 0.65
C ASP A 127 11.46 6.51 0.65
N ALA A 128 11.17 5.79 -0.44
CA ALA A 128 11.56 4.39 -0.58
C ALA A 128 13.09 4.21 -0.44
N LEU A 129 13.91 5.02 -1.10
CA LEU A 129 15.37 4.87 -1.01
C LEU A 129 15.89 5.15 0.40
N ILE A 130 15.42 6.21 1.05
CA ILE A 130 15.88 6.60 2.38
C ILE A 130 15.44 5.56 3.42
N PHE A 131 14.14 5.26 3.47
CA PHE A 131 13.57 4.38 4.48
C PHE A 131 13.96 2.92 4.26
N HIS A 132 13.93 2.40 3.02
CA HIS A 132 14.32 1.01 2.78
C HIS A 132 15.79 0.75 3.11
N THR A 133 16.68 1.69 2.74
CA THR A 133 18.11 1.57 3.06
C THR A 133 18.34 1.64 4.56
N MET A 134 17.77 2.65 5.23
CA MET A 134 17.92 2.83 6.67
C MET A 134 17.41 1.61 7.43
N THR A 135 16.23 1.10 7.09
CA THR A 135 15.62 -0.05 7.76
C THR A 135 16.42 -1.31 7.54
N THR A 136 16.90 -1.57 6.32
CA THR A 136 17.77 -2.72 6.03
C THR A 136 19.04 -2.68 6.89
N VAL A 137 19.72 -1.53 6.96
CA VAL A 137 20.96 -1.40 7.75
C VAL A 137 20.69 -1.67 9.23
N VAL A 138 19.59 -1.17 9.76
CA VAL A 138 19.29 -1.23 11.18
C VAL A 138 18.75 -2.60 11.60
N VAL A 139 17.96 -3.27 10.76
CA VAL A 139 17.50 -4.65 10.96
C VAL A 139 18.69 -5.60 11.00
N PHE A 140 19.54 -5.61 9.96
CA PHE A 140 20.73 -6.46 9.95
C PHE A 140 21.70 -6.09 11.08
N GLY A 141 21.83 -4.80 11.40
CA GLY A 141 22.61 -4.33 12.55
C GLY A 141 22.08 -4.83 13.90
N ALA A 142 20.76 -4.86 14.09
CA ALA A 142 20.15 -5.33 15.33
C ALA A 142 20.31 -6.84 15.55
N HIS A 143 20.32 -7.64 14.48
CA HIS A 143 20.50 -9.09 14.56
C HIS A 143 21.97 -9.53 14.64
N PHE A 144 22.90 -8.84 13.95
CA PHE A 144 24.30 -9.27 13.86
C PHE A 144 25.30 -8.39 14.64
N SER A 145 24.85 -7.30 15.27
CA SER A 145 25.73 -6.34 15.97
C SER A 145 25.25 -6.03 17.40
N THR A 146 25.84 -5.00 18.01
CA THR A 146 25.76 -4.66 19.43
C THR A 146 24.46 -3.92 19.82
N SER A 147 24.22 -3.79 21.14
CA SER A 147 23.03 -3.18 21.73
C SER A 147 22.59 -1.79 21.22
N PRO A 148 23.45 -0.84 20.79
CA PRO A 148 22.97 0.45 20.28
C PRO A 148 22.10 0.34 19.02
N PHE A 149 22.28 -0.71 18.21
CA PHE A 149 21.47 -0.91 17.00
C PHE A 149 20.01 -1.23 17.33
N TYR A 150 19.73 -1.87 18.47
CA TYR A 150 18.36 -2.16 18.90
C TYR A 150 17.60 -0.88 19.29
N THR A 151 18.26 0.04 20.00
CA THR A 151 17.66 1.34 20.32
C THR A 151 17.42 2.15 19.05
N ALA A 152 18.37 2.12 18.11
CA ALA A 152 18.19 2.74 16.80
C ALA A 152 17.01 2.11 16.03
N TYR A 153 16.89 0.78 16.03
CA TYR A 153 15.79 0.03 15.41
C TYR A 153 14.43 0.52 15.90
N THR A 154 14.20 0.51 17.20
CA THR A 154 12.89 0.92 17.77
C THR A 154 12.52 2.37 17.50
N ALA A 155 13.50 3.28 17.34
CA ALA A 155 13.24 4.67 16.99
C ALA A 155 12.96 4.82 15.49
N ILE A 156 13.79 4.21 14.66
CA ILE A 156 13.71 4.26 13.20
C ILE A 156 12.43 3.61 12.70
N GLU A 157 12.01 2.50 13.29
CA GLU A 157 10.77 1.81 12.97
C GLU A 157 9.55 2.72 13.14
N LYS A 158 9.52 3.53 14.20
CA LYS A 158 8.43 4.49 14.41
C LYS A 158 8.47 5.62 13.39
N ILE A 159 9.66 6.16 13.11
CA ILE A 159 9.84 7.25 12.15
C ILE A 159 9.40 6.80 10.75
N GLN A 160 9.86 5.64 10.28
CA GLN A 160 9.45 5.14 8.95
C GLN A 160 7.93 4.95 8.85
N MET A 161 7.29 4.37 9.87
CA MET A 161 5.84 4.13 9.85
C MET A 161 5.07 5.45 9.80
N THR A 162 5.52 6.47 10.53
CA THR A 162 4.92 7.81 10.46
C THR A 162 5.13 8.48 9.10
N ALA A 163 6.32 8.33 8.49
CA ALA A 163 6.63 8.93 7.20
C ALA A 163 5.81 8.29 6.07
N PHE A 164 5.73 6.96 6.01
CA PHE A 164 4.88 6.26 5.03
C PHE A 164 3.41 6.61 5.22
N THR A 165 2.92 6.71 6.46
CA THR A 165 1.54 7.12 6.73
C THR A 165 1.27 8.54 6.21
N LEU A 166 2.21 9.47 6.43
CA LEU A 166 2.10 10.84 5.92
C LEU A 166 2.09 10.88 4.39
N GLN A 167 2.96 10.09 3.75
CA GLN A 167 3.04 9.95 2.30
C GLN A 167 1.70 9.47 1.71
N GLU A 168 1.11 8.44 2.32
CA GLU A 168 -0.18 7.86 1.93
C GLU A 168 -1.34 8.84 2.16
N PHE A 169 -1.30 9.64 3.22
CA PHE A 169 -2.28 10.69 3.48
C PHE A 169 -2.21 11.80 2.42
N ILE A 170 -1.00 12.21 2.02
CA ILE A 170 -0.79 13.18 0.94
C ILE A 170 -1.35 12.63 -0.39
N LEU A 171 -1.06 11.37 -0.73
CA LEU A 171 -1.59 10.70 -1.92
C LEU A 171 -3.12 10.67 -1.93
N SER A 172 -3.71 10.21 -0.83
CA SER A 172 -5.17 10.11 -0.65
C SER A 172 -5.83 11.48 -0.73
N GLY A 173 -5.24 12.50 -0.10
CA GLY A 173 -5.72 13.88 -0.17
C GLY A 173 -5.67 14.47 -1.59
N LEU A 174 -4.63 14.16 -2.37
CA LEU A 174 -4.52 14.59 -3.77
C LEU A 174 -5.60 13.93 -4.65
N ILE A 175 -5.87 12.64 -4.44
CA ILE A 175 -6.93 11.92 -5.15
C ILE A 175 -8.29 12.53 -4.80
N SER A 176 -8.60 12.66 -3.50
CA SER A 176 -9.87 13.21 -3.02
C SER A 176 -10.13 14.62 -3.54
N THR A 177 -9.16 15.53 -3.39
CA THR A 177 -9.30 16.92 -3.88
C THR A 177 -9.49 16.98 -5.40
N THR A 178 -8.84 16.08 -6.15
CA THR A 178 -9.01 16.01 -7.61
C THR A 178 -10.39 15.47 -7.98
N CYS A 179 -10.86 14.40 -7.33
CA CYS A 179 -12.20 13.86 -7.59
C CYS A 179 -13.29 14.90 -7.24
N CYS A 180 -13.20 15.56 -6.08
CA CYS A 180 -14.13 16.62 -5.69
C CYS A 180 -14.18 17.77 -6.71
N ARG A 181 -13.03 18.21 -7.23
CA ARG A 181 -12.98 19.23 -8.30
C ARG A 181 -13.60 18.75 -9.60
N SER A 182 -13.42 17.47 -9.95
CA SER A 182 -14.05 16.87 -11.13
C SER A 182 -15.57 16.85 -11.00
N CYS A 183 -16.10 16.44 -9.85
CA CYS A 183 -17.53 16.45 -9.55
C CYS A 183 -18.11 17.88 -9.57
N ALA A 184 -17.44 18.85 -8.95
CA ALA A 184 -17.90 20.25 -8.93
C ALA A 184 -17.98 20.88 -10.33
N ARG A 185 -17.02 20.57 -11.22
CA ARG A 185 -17.04 21.02 -12.62
C ARG A 185 -18.13 20.32 -13.45
N GLY A 186 -18.44 19.06 -13.12
CA GLY A 186 -19.55 18.32 -13.73
C GLY A 186 -20.94 18.82 -13.33
N GLY A 187 -21.03 19.58 -12.22
CA GLY A 187 -22.25 20.15 -11.64
C GLY A 187 -22.38 21.67 -11.75
N GLY A 188 -21.64 22.33 -12.66
CA GLY A 188 -21.86 23.76 -12.94
C GLY A 188 -23.33 24.03 -13.29
N PRO A 189 -23.89 25.21 -12.91
CA PRO A 189 -25.32 25.45 -12.99
C PRO A 189 -25.78 25.21 -14.41
N SER A 190 -26.75 24.30 -14.59
CA SER A 190 -27.49 24.22 -15.84
C SER A 190 -28.15 25.58 -16.03
N SER A 191 -27.51 26.43 -16.84
CA SER A 191 -28.15 27.60 -17.42
C SER A 191 -29.50 27.12 -17.94
N SER A 192 -30.54 27.62 -17.30
CA SER A 192 -31.95 27.43 -17.66
C SER A 192 -32.15 27.88 -19.11
N ARG A 193 -31.85 27.00 -20.06
CA ARG A 193 -32.32 27.10 -21.43
C ARG A 193 -33.56 26.23 -21.54
N ARG A 194 -34.67 26.92 -21.29
CA ARG A 194 -36.06 26.55 -21.58
C ARG A 194 -36.15 25.66 -22.84
N LEU A 195 -36.51 24.39 -22.66
CA LEU A 195 -37.08 23.54 -23.70
C LEU A 195 -38.18 22.67 -23.04
N PRO A 196 -39.45 22.79 -23.47
CA PRO A 196 -40.50 21.90 -23.02
C PRO A 196 -40.43 20.64 -23.88
N ARG A 197 -40.22 19.47 -23.27
CA ARG A 197 -40.83 18.19 -23.66
C ARG A 197 -40.27 17.04 -22.85
N THR A 198 -41.21 16.30 -22.27
CA THR A 198 -41.11 14.90 -21.83
C THR A 198 -40.06 14.10 -22.61
N ARG A 199 -38.92 13.83 -21.99
CA ARG A 199 -38.00 12.76 -22.39
C ARG A 199 -37.50 12.08 -21.14
N THR A 200 -37.80 10.78 -21.06
CA THR A 200 -37.24 9.80 -20.14
C THR A 200 -35.74 10.02 -19.91
N PRO A 201 -35.22 9.79 -18.69
CA PRO A 201 -33.81 10.02 -18.39
C PRO A 201 -32.94 9.14 -19.30
N GLY A 202 -32.18 9.77 -20.18
CA GLY A 202 -31.26 9.08 -21.08
C GLY A 202 -30.04 8.50 -20.33
N PRO A 203 -29.33 7.52 -20.91
CA PRO A 203 -28.26 6.74 -20.28
C PRO A 203 -27.02 7.54 -19.82
N ARG A 204 -26.98 8.86 -20.05
CA ARG A 204 -25.90 9.75 -19.63
C ARG A 204 -26.02 10.26 -18.19
N SER A 205 -27.23 10.35 -17.62
CA SER A 205 -27.41 10.77 -16.21
C SER A 205 -27.07 9.63 -15.24
N ALA A 206 -27.46 8.39 -15.57
CA ALA A 206 -27.10 7.19 -14.80
C ALA A 206 -25.56 6.94 -14.77
N ARG A 207 -24.87 7.22 -15.89
CA ARG A 207 -23.40 7.12 -16.00
C ARG A 207 -22.66 8.12 -15.11
N ARG A 208 -23.27 9.29 -14.82
CA ARG A 208 -22.68 10.35 -13.99
C ARG A 208 -22.85 10.07 -12.49
N SER A 209 -23.99 9.52 -12.07
CA SER A 209 -24.18 9.05 -10.69
C SER A 209 -23.22 7.90 -10.37
N ALA A 210 -23.11 6.91 -11.27
CA ALA A 210 -22.19 5.78 -11.12
C ALA A 210 -20.70 6.20 -11.04
N SER A 211 -20.31 7.29 -11.72
CA SER A 211 -18.95 7.83 -11.65
C SER A 211 -18.64 8.51 -10.32
N CYS A 212 -19.65 9.09 -9.65
CA CYS A 212 -19.50 9.71 -8.34
C CYS A 212 -19.48 8.65 -7.22
N THR A 213 -20.34 7.63 -7.33
CA THR A 213 -20.37 6.48 -6.40
C THR A 213 -19.11 5.61 -6.53
N SER A 214 -18.56 5.41 -7.74
CA SER A 214 -17.30 4.68 -7.92
C SER A 214 -16.08 5.40 -7.32
N CYS A 215 -16.11 6.74 -7.22
CA CYS A 215 -15.06 7.50 -6.51
C CYS A 215 -15.12 7.29 -4.98
N LEU A 216 -16.31 7.09 -4.41
CA LEU A 216 -16.54 6.85 -2.99
C LEU A 216 -16.23 5.40 -2.57
N VAL A 217 -16.46 4.43 -3.45
CA VAL A 217 -16.17 2.99 -3.20
C VAL A 217 -14.68 2.66 -3.41
N SER A 218 -13.90 3.57 -4.00
CA SER A 218 -12.44 3.39 -4.20
C SER A 218 -11.58 4.00 -3.09
N MET A 219 -12.19 4.59 -2.06
CA MET A 219 -11.58 4.93 -0.76
C MET A 219 -11.66 3.73 0.17
#